data_AF-K8XX85-F1
#
_entry.id   AF-K8XX85-F1
#
_cell.length_a   1.000
_cell.length_b   1.000
_cell.length_c   1.000
_cell.angle_alpha   90.00
_cell.angle_beta   90.00
_cell.angle_gamma   90.00
#
_symmetry.space_group_name_H-M   'P 1'
#
loop_
_entity.id
_entity.type
_entity.pdbx_description
1 polymer ?
#
loop_
_entity_poly.entity_id
_entity_poly.type
_entity_poly.pdbx_seq_one_letter_code
_entity_poly.pdbx_strand_id
1 'polypeptide(L)'
;MKGSRVLLNGKLIHRGGLWRRGRAMSDRIGLIVIESKMTLRDIAFLYSEKWSHISESKQMGPCYREHLSEVVKGTRNTPRYVKAIEASWGLPIEDIRRIYREDKERDSMGEMLSIEEINKFADWYRSILKGKVAS
;
A
#
# COMPACT_ATOMS: atom_id res chain seq x y z
N MET A 1 24.58 -7.34 -5.80
CA MET A 1 24.25 -6.92 -4.43
C MET A 1 22.76 -7.19 -4.15
N LYS A 2 22.43 -7.89 -3.05
CA LYS A 2 21.02 -8.03 -2.61
C LYS A 2 20.49 -6.65 -2.21
N GLY A 3 19.43 -6.18 -2.87
CA GLY A 3 18.79 -4.91 -2.52
C GLY A 3 18.31 -4.94 -1.06
N SER A 4 18.54 -3.85 -0.33
CA SER A 4 18.16 -3.72 1.08
C SER A 4 17.18 -2.56 1.27
N ARG A 5 16.39 -2.65 2.34
CA ARG A 5 15.51 -1.58 2.82
C ARG A 5 16.08 -1.09 4.13
N VAL A 6 16.15 0.23 4.30
CA VAL A 6 16.66 0.84 5.53
C VAL A 6 15.72 1.97 5.92
N LEU A 7 15.46 2.11 7.22
CA LEU A 7 14.84 3.31 7.77
C LEU A 7 15.95 4.30 8.13
N LEU A 8 15.92 5.47 7.51
CA LEU A 8 16.80 6.59 7.87
C LEU A 8 15.90 7.77 8.26
N ASN A 9 16.06 8.27 9.48
CA ASN A 9 15.26 9.37 10.04
C ASN A 9 13.74 9.14 9.90
N GLY A 10 13.26 7.92 10.17
CA GLY A 10 11.84 7.55 10.07
C GLY A 10 11.27 7.47 8.65
N LYS A 11 12.12 7.63 7.62
CA LYS A 11 11.78 7.48 6.21
C LYS A 11 12.31 6.16 5.66
N LEU A 12 11.47 5.46 4.89
CA LEU A 12 11.86 4.24 4.20
C LEU A 12 12.70 4.58 2.97
N ILE A 13 13.90 4.01 2.90
CA ILE A 13 14.82 4.17 1.77
C ILE A 13 15.15 2.79 1.20
N HIS A 14 14.95 2.66 -0.11
CA HIS A 14 15.38 1.49 -0.88
C HIS A 14 16.82 1.69 -1.34
N ARG A 15 17.75 0.83 -0.92
CA ARG A 15 19.15 0.86 -1.37
C ARG A 15 19.36 -0.08 -2.56
N GLY A 16 19.91 0.46 -3.64
CA GLY A 16 20.04 -0.20 -4.94
C GLY A 16 18.74 -0.12 -5.77
N GLY A 17 18.82 -0.41 -7.08
CA GLY A 17 17.68 -0.33 -8.03
C GLY A 17 16.55 -1.34 -7.81
N LEU A 18 16.42 -1.92 -6.61
CA LEU A 18 15.49 -3.00 -6.29
C LEU A 18 14.25 -2.47 -5.56
N TRP A 19 13.52 -1.55 -6.20
CA TRP A 19 12.07 -1.50 -5.97
C TRP A 19 11.48 -2.74 -6.64
N ARG A 20 11.21 -3.78 -5.85
CA ARG A 20 10.65 -5.04 -6.37
C ARG A 20 9.13 -4.93 -6.39
N ARG A 21 8.54 -5.04 -7.58
CA ARG A 21 7.12 -5.34 -7.75
C ARG A 21 6.85 -6.68 -7.03
N GLY A 22 6.13 -6.64 -5.91
CA GLY A 22 5.63 -7.85 -5.26
C GLY A 22 4.47 -8.45 -6.08
N ARG A 23 3.98 -9.64 -5.71
CA ARG A 23 2.70 -10.13 -6.24
C ARG A 23 1.60 -9.14 -5.82
N ALA A 24 1.03 -8.46 -6.79
CA ALA A 24 -0.11 -7.56 -6.61
C ALA A 24 -1.36 -8.39 -6.28
N MET A 25 -2.28 -7.81 -5.52
CA MET A 25 -3.50 -8.51 -5.12
C MET A 25 -4.60 -8.39 -6.19
N SER A 26 -4.52 -7.31 -6.95
CA SER A 26 -5.25 -7.03 -8.17
C SER A 26 -4.48 -5.99 -9.00
N ASP A 27 -4.91 -5.72 -10.23
CA ASP A 27 -4.21 -4.86 -11.16
C ASP A 27 -4.09 -3.41 -10.68
N ARG A 28 -5.20 -2.78 -10.27
CA ARG A 28 -5.17 -1.37 -9.80
C ARG A 28 -4.46 -1.22 -8.46
N ILE A 29 -4.56 -2.21 -7.57
CA ILE A 29 -3.73 -2.26 -6.35
C ILE A 29 -2.24 -2.36 -6.70
N GLY A 30 -1.89 -3.09 -7.77
CA GLY A 30 -0.54 -3.13 -8.32
C GLY A 30 -0.03 -1.75 -8.74
N LEU A 31 -0.88 -0.98 -9.44
CA LEU A 31 -0.57 0.40 -9.84
C LEU A 31 -0.39 1.32 -8.64
N ILE A 32 -1.26 1.23 -7.63
CA ILE A 32 -1.11 1.98 -6.36
C ILE A 32 0.25 1.71 -5.73
N VAL A 33 0.67 0.44 -5.68
CA VAL A 33 1.96 0.03 -5.11
C VAL A 33 3.14 0.57 -5.94
N ILE A 34 3.04 0.58 -7.27
CA ILE A 34 4.06 1.15 -8.17
C ILE A 34 4.22 2.65 -7.93
N GLU A 35 3.13 3.38 -8.05
CA GLU A 35 3.14 4.84 -8.04
C GLU A 35 3.45 5.40 -6.65
N SER A 36 2.96 4.77 -5.57
CA SER A 36 3.35 5.13 -4.20
C SER A 36 4.75 4.68 -3.81
N LYS A 37 5.33 3.75 -4.58
CA LYS A 37 6.56 3.02 -4.25
C LYS A 37 6.48 2.29 -2.89
N MET A 38 5.28 1.94 -2.42
CA MET A 38 5.05 1.33 -1.10
C MET A 38 4.29 0.01 -1.23
N THR A 39 4.99 -1.13 -1.11
CA THR A 39 4.33 -2.44 -1.00
C THR A 39 3.75 -2.65 0.39
N LEU A 40 2.79 -3.57 0.57
CA LEU A 40 2.33 -3.96 1.91
C LEU A 40 3.47 -4.44 2.82
N ARG A 41 4.54 -5.02 2.27
CA ARG A 41 5.71 -5.43 3.06
C ARG A 41 6.53 -4.22 3.53
N ASP A 42 6.61 -3.19 2.70
CA ASP A 42 7.27 -1.93 3.03
C ASP A 42 6.51 -1.20 4.13
N ILE A 43 5.17 -1.15 4.02
CA ILE A 43 4.28 -0.59 5.04
C ILE A 43 4.43 -1.38 6.35
N ALA A 44 4.35 -2.71 6.29
CA ALA A 44 4.53 -3.56 7.46
C ALA A 44 5.87 -3.30 8.17
N PHE A 45 6.96 -3.21 7.41
CA PHE A 45 8.29 -2.90 7.96
C PHE A 45 8.34 -1.50 8.59
N LEU A 46 7.90 -0.47 7.87
CA LEU A 46 7.89 0.92 8.34
C LEU A 46 7.10 1.09 9.62
N TYR A 47 5.91 0.49 9.70
CA TYR A 47 5.00 0.67 10.82
C TYR A 47 5.27 -0.27 12.00
N SER A 48 5.95 -1.40 11.79
CA SER A 48 6.49 -2.19 12.90
C SER A 48 7.49 -1.38 13.73
N GLU A 49 8.33 -0.59 13.05
CA GLU A 49 9.34 0.25 13.68
C GLU A 49 8.76 1.58 14.19
N LYS A 50 7.80 2.19 13.49
CA LYS A 50 7.20 3.45 13.97
C LYS A 50 6.32 3.28 15.21
N TRP A 51 5.59 2.18 15.33
CA TRP A 51 4.62 2.04 16.43
C TRP A 51 5.26 1.84 17.80
N SER A 52 6.44 1.23 17.86
CA SER A 52 7.22 1.13 19.11
C SER A 52 7.58 2.51 19.68
N HIS A 53 7.61 3.55 18.85
CA HIS A 53 7.92 4.93 19.24
C HIS A 53 6.69 5.84 19.45
N ILE A 54 5.49 5.41 19.02
CA ILE A 54 4.28 6.26 19.00
C ILE A 54 3.24 5.84 20.06
N SER A 55 3.21 4.57 20.51
CA SER A 55 2.28 4.15 21.58
C SER A 55 2.97 4.08 22.94
N GLU A 56 2.43 4.82 23.92
CA GLU A 56 2.84 4.75 25.34
C GLU A 56 2.73 3.32 25.91
N SER A 57 1.86 2.49 25.34
CA SER A 57 1.85 1.05 25.60
C SER A 57 2.93 0.36 24.77
N LYS A 58 4.04 -0.03 25.43
CA LYS A 58 5.11 -0.90 24.90
C LYS A 58 4.66 -2.30 24.41
N GLN A 59 3.35 -2.53 24.26
CA GLN A 59 2.75 -3.83 23.95
C GLN A 59 2.19 -3.94 22.53
N MET A 60 2.39 -2.93 21.67
CA MET A 60 1.97 -3.08 20.27
C MET A 60 2.97 -3.94 19.49
N GLY A 61 2.66 -5.23 19.37
CA GLY A 61 3.42 -6.18 18.56
C GLY A 61 3.51 -5.78 17.06
N PRO A 62 4.43 -6.42 16.32
CA PRO A 62 4.83 -6.03 14.97
C PRO A 62 3.66 -5.99 13.97
N CYS A 63 3.81 -5.18 12.93
CA CYS A 63 2.88 -5.11 11.81
C CYS A 63 3.23 -6.19 10.80
N TYR A 64 2.30 -7.12 10.58
CA TYR A 64 2.45 -8.18 9.59
C TYR A 64 1.79 -7.80 8.26
N ARG A 65 2.39 -8.23 7.14
CA ARG A 65 1.86 -7.96 5.79
C ARG A 65 0.48 -8.58 5.61
N GLU A 66 0.26 -9.74 6.20
CA GLU A 66 -0.95 -10.55 6.13
C GLU A 66 -2.14 -9.77 6.69
N HIS A 67 -1.94 -9.10 7.84
CA HIS A 67 -2.96 -8.24 8.43
C HIS A 67 -3.30 -7.04 7.54
N LEU A 68 -2.31 -6.45 6.87
CA LEU A 68 -2.58 -5.36 5.92
C LEU A 68 -3.34 -5.86 4.69
N SER A 69 -3.04 -7.06 4.21
CA SER A 69 -3.76 -7.72 3.12
C SER A 69 -5.23 -7.95 3.49
N GLU A 70 -5.50 -8.47 4.70
CA GLU A 70 -6.87 -8.64 5.23
C GLU A 70 -7.63 -7.31 5.30
N VAL A 71 -6.95 -6.21 5.63
CA VAL A 71 -7.59 -4.88 5.67
C VAL A 71 -8.02 -4.41 4.29
N VAL A 72 -7.16 -4.59 3.27
CA VAL A 72 -7.52 -4.27 1.88
C VAL A 72 -8.65 -5.18 1.37
N LYS A 73 -8.66 -6.45 1.77
CA LYS A 73 -9.76 -7.40 1.44
C LYS A 73 -11.06 -7.08 2.17
N GLY A 74 -11.04 -6.24 3.19
CA GLY A 74 -12.20 -5.93 4.03
C GLY A 74 -12.50 -6.98 5.11
N THR A 75 -11.65 -8.00 5.28
CA THR A 75 -11.84 -9.04 6.31
C THR A 75 -11.25 -8.65 7.67
N ARG A 76 -10.54 -7.52 7.74
CA ARG A 76 -10.04 -6.92 8.97
C ARG A 76 -10.25 -5.41 8.96
N ASN A 77 -10.52 -4.82 10.13
CA ASN A 77 -10.73 -3.37 10.27
C ASN A 77 -9.95 -2.76 11.46
N THR A 78 -8.83 -3.35 11.86
CA THR A 78 -8.06 -2.82 13.01
C THR A 78 -7.57 -1.40 12.69
N PRO A 79 -7.90 -0.38 13.51
CA PRO A 79 -7.66 1.02 13.18
C PRO A 79 -6.19 1.36 12.83
N ARG A 80 -5.23 0.73 13.50
CA ARG A 80 -3.80 0.98 13.23
C ARG A 80 -3.39 0.55 11.82
N TYR A 81 -3.86 -0.61 11.35
CA TYR A 81 -3.53 -1.11 10.01
C TYR A 81 -4.22 -0.28 8.92
N VAL A 82 -5.47 0.14 9.18
CA VAL A 82 -6.20 1.08 8.32
C VAL A 82 -5.39 2.36 8.16
N LYS A 83 -5.04 3.02 9.27
CA LYS A 83 -4.21 4.23 9.25
C LYS A 83 -2.88 4.04 8.54
N ALA A 84 -2.21 2.90 8.73
CA ALA A 84 -0.94 2.62 8.04
C ALA A 84 -1.09 2.55 6.52
N ILE A 85 -2.16 1.92 6.04
CA ILE A 85 -2.46 1.82 4.60
C ILE A 85 -2.83 3.19 4.04
N GLU A 86 -3.79 3.88 4.66
CA GLU A 86 -4.25 5.20 4.21
C GLU A 86 -3.12 6.22 4.18
N ALA A 87 -2.29 6.26 5.22
CA ALA A 87 -1.14 7.16 5.27
C ALA A 87 -0.09 6.83 4.20
N SER A 88 0.09 5.56 3.85
CA SER A 88 1.10 5.12 2.87
C SER A 88 0.65 5.24 1.42
N TRP A 89 -0.63 4.99 1.14
CA TRP A 89 -1.21 5.03 -0.20
C TRP A 89 -2.01 6.30 -0.48
N GLY A 90 -2.28 7.14 0.52
CA GLY A 90 -2.95 8.42 0.32
C GLY A 90 -4.41 8.32 -0.14
N LEU A 91 -5.03 7.16 0.05
CA LEU A 91 -6.44 6.90 -0.26
C LEU A 91 -7.18 6.44 0.99
N PRO A 92 -8.45 6.81 1.17
CA PRO A 92 -9.32 6.22 2.18
C PRO A 92 -9.41 4.70 2.01
N ILE A 93 -9.50 3.97 3.12
CA ILE A 93 -9.55 2.51 3.07
C ILE A 93 -10.76 1.99 2.30
N GLU A 94 -11.88 2.72 2.33
CA GLU A 94 -13.09 2.34 1.59
C GLU A 94 -12.91 2.43 0.08
N ASP A 95 -12.16 3.41 -0.42
CA ASP A 95 -11.82 3.50 -1.84
C ASP A 95 -10.90 2.35 -2.26
N ILE A 96 -9.91 2.03 -1.42
CA ILE A 96 -8.99 0.89 -1.66
C ILE A 96 -9.76 -0.44 -1.70
N ARG A 97 -10.70 -0.64 -0.77
CA ARG A 97 -11.57 -1.83 -0.74
C ARG A 97 -12.48 -1.90 -1.95
N ARG A 98 -13.07 -0.77 -2.36
CA ARG A 98 -13.90 -0.68 -3.58
C ARG A 98 -13.09 -1.11 -4.80
N ILE A 99 -11.90 -0.52 -5.00
CA ILE A 99 -10.99 -0.87 -6.11
C ILE A 99 -10.67 -2.37 -6.09
N TYR A 100 -10.33 -2.92 -4.92
CA TYR A 100 -10.03 -4.34 -4.79
C TYR A 100 -11.24 -5.22 -5.16
N ARG A 101 -12.45 -4.90 -4.69
CA ARG A 101 -13.66 -5.67 -5.00
C ARG A 101 -14.00 -5.62 -6.49
N GLU A 102 -13.99 -4.43 -7.09
CA GLU A 102 -14.26 -4.26 -8.52
C GLU A 102 -13.26 -5.05 -9.38
N ASP A 103 -11.97 -5.04 -9.02
CA ASP A 103 -10.98 -5.85 -9.72
C ASP A 103 -11.26 -7.36 -9.55
N LYS A 104 -11.71 -7.79 -8.36
CA LYS A 104 -12.07 -9.20 -8.12
C LYS A 104 -13.30 -9.65 -8.87
N GLU A 105 -14.27 -8.78 -9.02
CA GLU A 105 -15.45 -9.03 -9.84
C GLU A 105 -15.04 -9.18 -11.31
N ARG A 106 -14.20 -8.29 -11.83
CA ARG A 106 -13.64 -8.42 -13.21
C ARG A 106 -12.81 -9.68 -13.41
N ASP A 107 -11.90 -9.99 -12.48
CA ASP A 107 -11.11 -11.23 -12.49
C ASP A 107 -12.03 -12.46 -12.61
N SER A 108 -13.17 -12.46 -11.90
CA SER A 108 -14.14 -13.56 -11.91
C SER A 108 -14.91 -13.69 -13.23
N MET A 109 -15.03 -12.59 -13.98
CA MET A 109 -15.62 -12.55 -15.31
C MET A 109 -14.58 -12.80 -16.42
N GLY A 110 -13.30 -12.97 -16.07
CA GLY A 110 -12.20 -13.12 -17.03
C GLY A 110 -11.85 -11.84 -17.78
N GLU A 111 -12.27 -10.69 -17.26
CA GLU A 111 -12.02 -9.39 -17.86
C GLU A 111 -10.67 -8.83 -17.39
N MET A 112 -9.94 -8.22 -18.32
CA MET A 112 -8.69 -7.51 -18.03
C MET A 112 -8.87 -6.02 -18.27
N LEU A 113 -8.15 -5.20 -17.50
CA LEU A 113 -8.11 -3.77 -17.78
C LEU A 113 -7.43 -3.53 -19.13
N SER A 114 -8.06 -2.70 -19.95
CA SER A 114 -7.43 -2.17 -21.15
C SER A 114 -6.23 -1.28 -20.80
N ILE A 115 -5.32 -1.10 -21.76
CA ILE A 115 -4.18 -0.18 -21.62
C ILE A 115 -4.65 1.24 -21.29
N GLU A 116 -5.78 1.66 -21.86
CA GLU A 116 -6.37 2.98 -21.60
C GLU A 116 -6.87 3.11 -20.15
N GLU A 117 -7.59 2.11 -19.64
CA GLU A 117 -8.02 2.10 -18.23
C GLU A 117 -6.83 2.09 -17.26
N ILE A 118 -5.78 1.33 -17.57
CA ILE A 118 -4.53 1.29 -16.79
C ILE A 118 -3.90 2.70 -16.73
N ASN A 119 -3.75 3.36 -17.88
CA ASN A 119 -3.15 4.68 -17.96
C ASN A 119 -4.00 5.73 -17.23
N LYS A 120 -5.32 5.72 -17.47
CA LYS A 120 -6.26 6.63 -16.82
C LYS A 120 -6.23 6.48 -15.30
N PHE A 121 -6.20 5.25 -14.80
CA PHE A 121 -6.09 4.99 -13.37
C PHE A 121 -4.75 5.46 -12.79
N ALA A 122 -3.64 5.17 -13.48
CA ALA A 122 -2.31 5.59 -13.03
C ALA A 122 -2.20 7.12 -12.97
N ASP A 123 -2.70 7.84 -13.98
CA ASP A 123 -2.68 9.29 -14.02
C ASP A 123 -3.57 9.92 -12.95
N TRP A 124 -4.77 9.37 -12.74
CA TRP A 124 -5.64 9.76 -11.63
C TRP A 124 -4.93 9.57 -10.29
N TYR A 125 -4.32 8.42 -10.04
CA TYR A 125 -3.67 8.15 -8.76
C TYR A 125 -2.41 9.02 -8.54
N ARG A 126 -1.63 9.29 -9.60
CA ARG A 126 -0.52 10.26 -9.55
C ARG A 126 -1.01 11.66 -9.17
N SER A 127 -2.19 12.08 -9.66
CA SER A 127 -2.75 13.38 -9.30
C SER A 127 -3.06 13.48 -7.80
N ILE A 128 -3.55 12.40 -7.19
CA ILE A 128 -3.79 12.32 -5.73
C ILE A 128 -2.48 12.44 -4.96
N LEU A 129 -1.44 11.70 -5.39
CA LEU A 129 -0.13 11.77 -4.76
C LEU A 129 0.49 13.17 -4.86
N LYS A 130 0.32 13.88 -5.99
CA LYS A 130 0.78 15.26 -6.16
C LYS A 130 0.02 16.23 -5.25
N GLY A 131 -1.30 16.10 -5.14
CA GLY A 131 -2.13 16.92 -4.25
C GLY A 131 -1.69 16.84 -2.78
N LYS A 132 -1.23 15.67 -2.33
CA LYS A 132 -0.69 15.46 -0.98
C LYS A 132 0.65 16.15 -0.72
N VAL A 133 1.45 16.43 -1.75
CA VAL A 133 2.75 17.15 -1.60
C VAL A 133 2.54 18.67 -1.52
N ALA A 134 1.41 19.17 -2.01
CA ALA A 134 1.07 20.59 -2.03
C ALA A 134 0.25 21.08 -0.82
N SER A 135 -0.15 20.17 0.08
CA SER A 135 -0.85 20.46 1.36
C SER A 135 0.08 20.24 2.55
#